data_AF-I2J480-F1
#
_entry.id   AF-I2J480-F1
#
_cell.length_a   1.000
_cell.length_b   1.000
_cell.length_c   1.000
_cell.angle_alpha   90.00
_cell.angle_beta   90.00
_cell.angle_gamma   90.00
#
_symmetry.space_group_name_H-M   'P 1'
#
loop_
_entity.id
_entity.type
_entity.pdbx_description
1 polymer ?
#
loop_
_entity_poly.entity_id
_entity_poly.type
_entity_poly.pdbx_seq_one_letter_code
_entity_poly.pdbx_strand_id
1 'polypeptide(L)'
;MKKYLKNMVPIGTIDKNPVYFDKKDSGLYIVRKKTSFWETAGSSLIMILYVIIGRVNSKYYLTILGRYQFLMIGILISFIIAFVVCYVTYHRERQVEKLQLEEKAMRDFVLRERKNVFFTYLSLIIFPLIIIFFANLFITYGNLPWGVVSVLFMTMYFMFFYNKIFQRGKIINGLYKAYN
;
A
#
# COMPACT_ATOMS: atom_id res chain seq x y z
N MET A 1 -12.02 2.81 -22.50
CA MET A 1 -12.34 1.36 -22.43
C MET A 1 -12.48 0.94 -20.96
N LYS A 2 -13.30 -0.04 -20.59
CA LYS A 2 -13.26 -0.62 -19.23
C LYS A 2 -12.29 -1.80 -19.20
N LYS A 3 -11.39 -1.86 -18.21
CA LYS A 3 -10.49 -3.01 -17.99
C LYS A 3 -10.39 -3.33 -16.49
N TYR A 4 -10.13 -4.60 -16.18
CA TYR A 4 -9.79 -5.05 -14.83
C TYR A 4 -8.33 -4.71 -14.51
N LEU A 5 -8.09 -4.15 -13.32
CA LEU A 5 -6.74 -3.79 -12.88
C LEU A 5 -5.90 -5.00 -12.44
N LYS A 6 -6.53 -6.16 -12.19
CA LYS A 6 -5.87 -7.40 -11.75
C LYS A 6 -4.67 -7.79 -12.61
N ASN A 7 -4.76 -7.59 -13.92
CA ASN A 7 -3.70 -7.98 -14.87
C ASN A 7 -2.70 -6.85 -15.15
N MET A 8 -2.94 -5.66 -14.60
CA MET A 8 -2.08 -4.51 -14.78
C MET A 8 -1.15 -4.30 -13.59
N VAL A 9 -0.10 -3.52 -13.80
CA VAL A 9 0.85 -3.12 -12.76
C VAL A 9 0.76 -1.61 -12.58
N PRO A 10 0.46 -1.09 -11.39
CA PRO A 10 0.49 0.35 -11.15
C PRO A 10 1.92 0.87 -11.29
N ILE A 11 2.09 1.95 -12.05
CA ILE A 11 3.40 2.51 -12.38
C ILE A 11 3.67 3.83 -11.67
N GLY A 12 2.64 4.66 -11.55
CA GLY A 12 2.81 6.02 -11.05
C GLY A 12 1.53 6.81 -11.18
N THR A 13 1.64 8.14 -11.15
CA THR A 13 0.50 9.03 -11.30
C THR A 13 0.84 10.21 -12.21
N ILE A 14 -0.11 10.63 -13.04
CA ILE A 14 -0.04 11.86 -13.83
C ILE A 14 -1.31 12.65 -13.51
N ASP A 15 -1.16 13.92 -13.15
CA ASP A 15 -2.27 14.80 -12.76
C ASP A 15 -3.21 14.17 -11.72
N LYS A 16 -2.62 13.54 -10.70
CA LYS A 16 -3.31 12.81 -9.61
C LYS A 16 -4.10 11.56 -10.06
N ASN A 17 -4.06 11.20 -11.34
CA ASN A 17 -4.66 9.99 -11.88
C ASN A 17 -3.63 8.85 -11.92
N PRO A 18 -3.98 7.64 -11.46
CA PRO A 18 -3.05 6.52 -11.47
C PRO A 18 -2.84 5.98 -12.90
N VAL A 19 -1.57 5.68 -13.20
CA VAL A 19 -1.11 5.09 -14.44
C VAL A 19 -0.75 3.63 -14.21
N TYR A 20 -1.19 2.77 -15.12
CA TYR A 20 -1.01 1.33 -15.08
C TYR A 20 -0.33 0.82 -16.35
N PHE A 21 0.53 -0.19 -16.20
CA PHE A 21 1.11 -0.97 -17.28
C PHE A 21 0.23 -2.18 -17.51
N ASP A 22 -0.22 -2.39 -18.75
CA ASP A 22 -0.84 -3.64 -19.14
C ASP A 22 0.23 -4.56 -19.72
N LYS A 23 0.45 -5.70 -19.07
CA LYS A 23 1.45 -6.68 -19.51
C LYS A 23 1.07 -7.37 -20.83
N LYS A 24 -0.20 -7.36 -21.22
CA LYS A 24 -0.67 -8.07 -22.42
C LYS A 24 -0.28 -7.35 -23.71
N ASP A 25 -0.44 -6.04 -23.75
CA ASP A 25 -0.17 -5.20 -24.91
C ASP A 25 1.05 -4.28 -24.70
N SER A 26 1.75 -4.44 -23.57
CA SER A 26 2.86 -3.58 -23.13
C SER A 26 2.53 -2.08 -23.12
N GLY A 27 1.23 -1.74 -23.00
CA GLY A 27 0.73 -0.38 -23.07
C GLY A 27 0.62 0.30 -21.70
N LEU A 28 0.67 1.63 -21.73
CA LEU A 28 0.39 2.49 -20.58
C LEU A 28 -1.05 2.96 -20.62
N TYR A 29 -1.71 2.94 -19.47
CA TYR A 29 -3.10 3.32 -19.31
C TYR A 29 -3.28 4.25 -18.11
N ILE A 30 -4.00 5.35 -18.31
CA ILE A 30 -4.40 6.25 -17.24
C ILE A 30 -5.83 5.94 -16.83
N VAL A 31 -6.09 5.85 -15.52
CA VAL A 31 -7.43 5.68 -14.98
C VAL A 31 -7.99 7.05 -14.61
N ARG A 32 -9.05 7.49 -15.28
CA ARG A 32 -9.79 8.70 -14.87
C ARG A 32 -10.53 8.43 -13.57
N LYS A 33 -10.15 9.15 -12.52
CA LYS A 33 -10.72 8.96 -11.17
C LYS A 33 -12.13 9.56 -11.10
N LYS A 34 -13.15 8.74 -10.81
CA LYS A 34 -14.28 9.15 -9.95
C LYS A 34 -14.05 8.51 -8.56
N THR A 35 -13.76 9.40 -7.61
CA THR A 35 -13.73 9.32 -6.13
C THR A 35 -12.68 8.45 -5.39
N SER A 36 -12.35 8.96 -4.20
CA SER A 36 -11.22 8.67 -3.31
C SER A 36 -11.49 7.53 -2.32
N PHE A 37 -11.62 6.31 -2.84
CA PHE A 37 -11.82 5.11 -2.01
C PHE A 37 -10.80 4.97 -0.86
N TRP A 38 -9.55 5.41 -1.05
CA TRP A 38 -8.49 5.38 -0.04
C TRP A 38 -8.71 6.37 1.12
N GLU A 39 -9.26 7.56 0.86
CA GLU A 39 -9.48 8.59 1.90
C GLU A 39 -10.64 8.19 2.83
N THR A 40 -11.69 7.58 2.28
CA THR A 40 -12.83 7.09 3.06
C THR A 40 -12.52 5.76 3.78
N ALA A 41 -11.79 4.84 3.14
CA ALA A 41 -11.45 3.57 3.76
C ALA A 41 -10.48 3.72 4.94
N GLY A 42 -9.46 4.58 4.83
CA GLY A 42 -8.45 4.76 5.89
C GLY A 42 -9.02 5.28 7.21
N SER A 43 -9.92 6.26 7.17
CA SER A 43 -10.57 6.83 8.37
C SER A 43 -11.51 5.82 9.05
N SER A 44 -12.30 5.08 8.27
CA SER A 44 -13.17 4.02 8.81
C SER A 44 -12.39 2.85 9.43
N LEU A 45 -11.23 2.50 8.86
CA LEU A 45 -10.38 1.41 9.35
C LEU A 45 -9.80 1.68 10.73
N ILE A 46 -9.32 2.90 10.95
CA ILE A 46 -8.79 3.35 12.24
C ILE A 46 -9.87 3.29 13.31
N MET A 47 -11.09 3.73 12.98
CA MET A 47 -12.20 3.73 13.92
C MET A 47 -12.65 2.30 14.29
N ILE A 48 -12.73 1.40 13.29
CA ILE A 48 -13.10 0.00 13.49
C ILE A 48 -12.03 -0.73 14.32
N LEU A 49 -10.75 -0.53 14.03
CA LEU A 49 -9.65 -1.08 14.83
C LEU A 49 -9.72 -0.59 16.27
N TYR A 50 -9.91 0.71 16.48
CA TYR A 50 -10.00 1.29 17.83
C TYR A 50 -11.20 0.78 18.63
N VAL A 51 -12.36 0.58 17.99
CA VAL A 51 -13.57 0.04 18.63
C VAL A 51 -13.42 -1.44 18.98
N ILE A 52 -12.87 -2.25 18.06
CA ILE A 52 -12.64 -3.68 18.30
C ILE A 52 -11.60 -3.86 19.43
N ILE A 53 -10.53 -3.06 19.40
CA ILE A 53 -9.43 -3.12 20.36
C ILE A 53 -9.84 -2.54 21.73
N GLY A 54 -10.58 -1.42 21.73
CA GLY A 54 -11.04 -0.76 22.95
C GLY A 54 -12.10 -1.54 23.74
N ARG A 55 -12.77 -2.52 23.10
CA ARG A 55 -13.69 -3.46 23.79
C ARG A 55 -12.98 -4.64 24.44
N VAL A 56 -11.71 -4.90 24.13
CA VAL A 56 -10.97 -6.00 24.80
C VAL A 56 -10.54 -5.52 26.18
N ASN A 57 -10.90 -6.32 27.19
CA ASN A 57 -10.75 -6.00 28.61
C ASN A 57 -9.35 -5.47 28.95
N SER A 58 -9.25 -4.26 29.51
CA SER A 58 -7.98 -3.56 29.76
C SER A 58 -7.00 -4.36 30.63
N LYS A 59 -7.52 -5.25 31.49
CA LYS A 59 -6.74 -6.19 32.30
C LYS A 59 -5.91 -7.18 31.49
N TYR A 60 -6.33 -7.52 30.27
CA TYR A 60 -5.65 -8.49 29.42
C TYR A 60 -4.30 -7.96 28.89
N TYR A 61 -4.24 -6.69 28.48
CA TYR A 61 -3.02 -6.05 27.93
C TYR A 61 -2.06 -5.52 29.01
N LEU A 62 -2.42 -5.60 30.29
CA LEU A 62 -1.53 -5.30 31.41
C LEU A 62 -0.41 -6.34 31.54
N THR A 63 -0.66 -7.58 31.10
CA THR A 63 0.35 -8.64 31.10
C THR A 63 1.21 -8.59 29.83
N ILE A 64 2.50 -8.89 29.96
CA ILE A 64 3.42 -9.00 28.82
C ILE A 64 2.88 -10.01 27.79
N LEU A 65 2.36 -11.16 28.25
CA LEU A 65 1.79 -12.19 27.38
C LEU A 65 0.59 -11.67 26.57
N GLY A 66 -0.33 -10.95 27.20
CA GLY A 66 -1.48 -10.35 26.51
C GLY A 66 -1.07 -9.30 25.47
N ARG A 67 0.04 -8.58 25.69
CA ARG A 67 0.61 -7.64 24.70
C ARG A 67 1.21 -8.34 23.48
N TYR A 68 1.88 -9.48 23.68
CA TYR A 68 2.31 -10.30 22.55
C TYR A 68 1.12 -10.87 21.77
N GLN A 69 0.11 -11.40 22.47
CA GLN A 69 -1.10 -11.92 21.83
C GLN A 69 -1.85 -10.84 21.04
N PHE A 70 -1.91 -9.62 21.58
CA PHE A 70 -2.44 -8.45 20.88
C PHE A 70 -1.74 -8.22 19.54
N LEU A 71 -0.41 -8.15 19.55
CA LEU A 71 0.37 -7.91 18.32
C LEU A 71 0.18 -9.04 17.31
N MET A 72 0.14 -10.30 17.76
CA MET A 72 -0.10 -11.45 16.88
C MET A 72 -1.48 -11.39 16.20
N ILE A 73 -2.53 -11.08 16.96
CA ILE A 73 -3.88 -10.89 16.41
C ILE A 73 -3.91 -9.69 15.47
N GLY A 74 -3.25 -8.59 15.85
CA GLY A 74 -3.14 -7.38 15.04
C GLY A 74 -2.45 -7.63 13.69
N ILE A 75 -1.41 -8.45 13.66
CA ILE A 75 -0.73 -8.87 12.42
C ILE A 75 -1.71 -9.64 11.52
N LEU A 76 -2.45 -10.60 12.06
CA LEU A 76 -3.42 -11.40 11.31
C LEU A 76 -4.54 -10.53 10.72
N ILE A 77 -5.10 -9.62 11.53
CA ILE A 77 -6.11 -8.67 11.08
C ILE A 77 -5.56 -7.74 10.00
N SER A 78 -4.33 -7.21 10.18
CA SER A 78 -3.65 -6.34 9.21
C SER A 78 -3.49 -7.04 7.86
N PHE A 79 -3.09 -8.31 7.88
CA PHE A 79 -2.94 -9.13 6.68
C PHE A 79 -4.28 -9.31 5.95
N ILE A 80 -5.35 -9.66 6.66
CA ILE A 80 -6.69 -9.82 6.08
C ILE A 80 -7.19 -8.51 5.46
N ILE A 81 -7.06 -7.38 6.19
CA ILE A 81 -7.46 -6.06 5.70
C ILE A 81 -6.70 -5.71 4.43
N ALA A 82 -5.36 -5.82 4.44
CA ALA A 82 -4.54 -5.51 3.28
C ALA A 82 -4.93 -6.38 2.08
N PHE A 83 -5.14 -7.69 2.30
CA PHE A 83 -5.60 -8.61 1.26
C PHE A 83 -6.94 -8.19 0.67
N VAL A 84 -7.96 -7.94 1.51
CA VAL A 84 -9.31 -7.55 1.07
C VAL A 84 -9.29 -6.23 0.31
N VAL A 85 -8.62 -5.20 0.84
CA VAL A 85 -8.53 -3.88 0.21
C VAL A 85 -7.84 -3.97 -1.15
N CYS A 86 -6.71 -4.69 -1.23
CA CYS A 86 -6.00 -4.88 -2.49
C CYS A 86 -6.82 -5.72 -3.47
N TYR A 87 -7.47 -6.79 -3.01
CA TYR A 87 -8.34 -7.63 -3.83
C TYR A 87 -9.46 -6.81 -4.47
N VAL A 88 -10.22 -6.06 -3.66
CA VAL A 88 -11.32 -5.20 -4.15
C VAL A 88 -10.79 -4.15 -5.11
N THR A 89 -9.62 -3.57 -4.83
CA THR A 89 -9.02 -2.55 -5.70
C THR A 89 -8.64 -3.12 -7.08
N TYR A 90 -8.07 -4.33 -7.12
CA TYR A 90 -7.60 -4.96 -8.36
C TYR A 90 -8.71 -5.65 -9.15
N HIS A 91 -9.73 -6.19 -8.48
CA HIS A 91 -10.86 -6.88 -9.11
C HIS A 91 -11.99 -5.94 -9.56
N ARG A 92 -11.84 -4.63 -9.35
CA ARG A 92 -12.79 -3.64 -9.82
C ARG A 92 -12.48 -3.22 -11.26
N GLU A 93 -13.50 -3.21 -12.12
CA GLU A 93 -13.40 -2.59 -13.43
C GLU A 93 -13.25 -1.08 -13.31
N ARG A 94 -12.30 -0.51 -14.06
CA ARG A 94 -12.11 0.93 -14.16
C ARG A 94 -12.11 1.36 -15.62
N GLN A 95 -12.61 2.58 -15.86
CA GLN A 95 -12.42 3.23 -17.15
C GLN A 95 -10.96 3.65 -17.27
N VAL A 96 -10.31 3.11 -18.30
CA VAL A 96 -8.93 3.37 -18.68
C VAL A 96 -8.86 4.01 -20.06
N GLU A 97 -7.92 4.92 -20.21
CA GLU A 97 -7.54 5.56 -21.47
C GLU A 97 -6.07 5.23 -21.75
N LYS A 98 -5.71 4.93 -23.00
CA LYS A 98 -4.31 4.65 -23.36
C LYS A 98 -3.52 5.94 -23.24
N LEU A 99 -2.43 5.91 -22.49
CA LEU A 99 -1.59 7.07 -22.26
C LEU A 99 -0.72 7.32 -23.51
N GLN A 100 -0.93 8.46 -24.15
CA GLN A 100 -0.10 8.98 -25.23
C GLN A 100 0.60 10.23 -24.71
N LEU A 101 1.91 10.13 -24.48
CA LEU A 101 2.75 11.24 -24.08
C LEU A 101 3.80 11.48 -25.16
N GLU A 102 4.22 12.73 -25.29
CA GLU A 102 5.41 13.08 -26.05
C GLU A 102 6.65 12.42 -25.43
N GLU A 103 7.66 12.13 -26.26
CA GLU A 103 8.86 11.40 -25.86
C GLU A 103 9.61 12.07 -24.69
N LYS A 104 9.71 13.40 -24.71
CA LYS A 104 10.34 14.18 -23.63
C LYS A 104 9.56 14.04 -22.31
N ALA A 105 8.24 14.16 -22.36
CA ALA A 105 7.37 14.01 -21.19
C ALA A 105 7.40 12.56 -20.65
N MET A 106 7.51 11.58 -21.54
CA MET A 106 7.64 10.17 -21.18
C MET A 106 8.97 9.90 -20.45
N ARG A 107 10.09 10.47 -20.95
CA ARG A 107 11.40 10.38 -20.30
C ARG A 107 11.39 10.97 -18.90
N ASP A 108 10.82 12.16 -18.74
CA ASP A 108 10.71 12.84 -17.44
C ASP A 108 9.82 12.06 -16.45
N PHE A 109 8.72 11.48 -16.94
CA PHE A 109 7.86 10.60 -16.15
C PHE A 109 8.63 9.38 -15.64
N VAL A 110 9.34 8.68 -16.53
CA VAL A 110 10.10 7.47 -16.17
C VAL A 110 11.23 7.79 -15.19
N LEU A 111 11.96 8.90 -15.37
CA LEU A 111 13.00 9.36 -14.45
C LEU A 111 12.45 9.63 -13.04
N ARG A 112 11.30 10.31 -12.95
CA ARG A 112 10.61 10.57 -11.68
C ARG A 112 10.17 9.27 -11.01
N GLU A 113 9.53 8.39 -11.76
CA GLU A 113 9.04 7.12 -11.21
C GLU A 113 10.17 6.18 -10.82
N ARG A 114 11.33 6.24 -11.47
CA ARG A 114 12.53 5.51 -11.04
C ARG A 114 13.02 5.96 -9.67
N LYS A 115 13.04 7.28 -9.40
CA LYS A 115 13.33 7.81 -8.06
C LYS A 115 12.28 7.33 -7.05
N ASN A 116 10.99 7.35 -7.42
CA ASN A 116 9.92 6.87 -6.54
C ASN A 116 10.03 5.36 -6.23
N VAL A 117 10.42 4.54 -7.20
CA VAL A 117 10.68 3.10 -6.99
C VAL A 117 11.82 2.90 -6.00
N PHE A 118 12.90 3.69 -6.11
CA PHE A 118 13.99 3.65 -5.13
C PHE A 118 13.50 3.99 -3.73
N PHE A 119 12.75 5.08 -3.55
CA PHE A 119 12.13 5.42 -2.26
C PHE A 119 11.18 4.33 -1.76
N THR A 120 10.46 3.66 -2.66
CA THR A 120 9.57 2.56 -2.30
C THR A 120 10.38 1.38 -1.75
N TYR A 121 11.51 1.00 -2.36
CA TYR A 121 12.38 -0.04 -1.83
C TYR A 121 13.03 0.35 -0.51
N LEU A 122 13.46 1.61 -0.37
CA LEU A 122 13.95 2.12 0.91
C LEU A 122 12.87 2.02 1.99
N SER A 123 11.61 2.34 1.66
CA SER A 123 10.49 2.22 2.59
C SER A 123 10.25 0.78 3.04
N LEU A 124 10.48 -0.22 2.18
CA LEU A 124 10.37 -1.64 2.57
C LEU A 124 11.36 -2.05 3.68
N ILE A 125 12.46 -1.30 3.85
CA ILE A 125 13.43 -1.50 4.93
C ILE A 125 13.06 -0.66 6.16
N ILE A 126 12.64 0.59 5.96
CA ILE A 126 12.31 1.51 7.04
C ILE A 126 11.03 1.10 7.77
N PHE A 127 9.99 0.67 7.07
CA PHE A 127 8.70 0.30 7.69
C PHE A 127 8.84 -0.81 8.73
N PRO A 128 9.52 -1.95 8.45
CA PRO A 128 9.79 -2.97 9.47
C PRO A 128 10.47 -2.42 10.73
N LEU A 129 11.44 -1.53 10.58
CA LEU A 129 12.14 -0.92 11.72
C LEU A 129 11.20 -0.06 12.57
N ILE A 130 10.36 0.75 11.92
CA ILE A 130 9.33 1.56 12.61
C ILE A 130 8.33 0.67 13.35
N ILE A 131 7.88 -0.41 12.71
CA ILE A 131 6.93 -1.35 13.30
C ILE A 131 7.51 -2.02 14.55
N ILE A 132 8.76 -2.50 14.47
CA ILE A 132 9.47 -3.11 15.59
C ILE A 132 9.65 -2.10 16.72
N PHE A 133 10.02 -0.86 16.39
CA PHE A 133 10.17 0.22 17.37
C PHE A 133 8.87 0.45 18.17
N PHE A 134 7.74 0.63 17.49
CA PHE A 134 6.45 0.83 18.17
C PHE A 134 5.95 -0.42 18.89
N ALA A 135 6.19 -1.62 18.35
CA ALA A 135 5.88 -2.87 19.03
C ALA A 135 6.66 -2.98 20.35
N ASN A 136 7.94 -2.61 20.35
CA ASN A 136 8.76 -2.62 21.54
C ASN A 136 8.27 -1.61 22.59
N LEU A 137 7.92 -0.38 22.17
CA LEU A 137 7.30 0.61 23.06
C LEU A 137 6.00 0.08 23.69
N PHE A 138 5.16 -0.61 22.90
CA PHE A 138 3.93 -1.21 23.40
C PHE A 138 4.21 -2.32 24.43
N ILE A 139 5.10 -3.26 24.11
CA ILE A 139 5.45 -4.38 25.01
C ILE A 139 6.05 -3.87 26.32
N THR A 140 6.88 -2.83 26.25
CA THR A 140 7.62 -2.28 27.39
C THR A 140 6.71 -1.46 28.30
N TYR A 141 6.00 -0.48 27.74
CA TYR A 141 5.24 0.50 28.51
C TYR A 141 3.76 0.13 28.69
N GLY A 142 3.26 -0.84 27.94
CA GLY A 142 1.86 -1.27 28.00
C GLY A 142 0.84 -0.28 27.44
N ASN A 143 1.30 0.81 26.83
CA ASN A 143 0.43 1.84 26.27
C ASN A 143 -0.20 1.38 24.95
N LEU A 144 -1.49 1.03 25.01
CA LEU A 144 -2.30 0.58 23.88
C LEU A 144 -2.16 1.41 22.58
N PRO A 145 -2.06 2.77 22.62
CA PRO A 145 -1.84 3.55 21.40
C PRO A 145 -0.60 3.11 20.60
N TRP A 146 0.50 2.73 21.25
CA TRP A 146 1.69 2.25 20.55
C TRP A 146 1.46 0.93 19.83
N GLY A 147 0.67 0.02 20.44
CA GLY A 147 0.28 -1.23 19.81
C GLY A 147 -0.57 -0.98 18.57
N VAL A 148 -1.56 -0.08 18.67
CA VAL A 148 -2.42 0.29 17.53
C VAL A 148 -1.60 0.90 16.39
N VAL A 149 -0.67 1.81 16.70
CA VAL A 149 0.23 2.43 15.70
C VAL A 149 1.08 1.37 15.01
N SER A 150 1.65 0.42 15.76
CA SER A 150 2.43 -0.69 15.19
C SER A 150 1.59 -1.55 14.21
N VAL A 151 0.34 -1.88 14.58
CA VAL A 151 -0.60 -2.63 13.72
C VAL A 151 -0.99 -1.84 12.47
N LEU A 152 -1.18 -0.52 12.56
CA LEU A 152 -1.45 0.32 11.40
C LEU A 152 -0.27 0.33 10.41
N PHE A 153 0.95 0.48 10.90
CA PHE A 153 2.14 0.40 10.06
C PHE A 153 2.30 -1.00 9.43
N MET A 154 1.98 -2.08 10.16
CA MET A 154 1.91 -3.44 9.59
C MET A 154 0.91 -3.55 8.45
N THR A 155 -0.29 -2.98 8.60
CA THR A 155 -1.31 -2.96 7.54
C THR A 155 -0.80 -2.25 6.29
N MET A 156 -0.20 -1.07 6.45
CA MET A 156 0.39 -0.33 5.33
C MET A 156 1.51 -1.14 4.66
N TYR A 157 2.38 -1.77 5.46
CA TYR A 157 3.48 -2.61 4.98
C TYR A 157 2.98 -3.79 4.14
N PHE A 158 1.93 -4.48 4.57
CA PHE A 158 1.31 -5.53 3.76
C PHE A 158 0.69 -5.00 2.47
N MET A 159 0.03 -3.84 2.50
CA MET A 159 -0.51 -3.21 1.29
C MET A 159 0.59 -2.90 0.26
N PHE A 160 1.79 -2.50 0.70
CA PHE A 160 2.93 -2.33 -0.19
C PHE A 160 3.26 -3.64 -0.93
N PHE A 161 3.35 -4.78 -0.24
CA PHE A 161 3.62 -6.08 -0.89
C PHE A 161 2.58 -6.44 -1.96
N TYR A 162 1.30 -6.23 -1.66
CA TYR A 162 0.23 -6.51 -2.62
C TYR A 162 0.24 -5.56 -3.83
N ASN A 163 0.92 -4.41 -3.74
CA ASN A 163 0.96 -3.40 -4.81
C ASN A 163 1.92 -3.72 -5.97
N LYS A 164 2.38 -4.98 -6.09
CA LYS A 164 3.27 -5.48 -7.15
C LYS A 164 4.56 -4.66 -7.34
N ILE A 165 5.13 -4.12 -6.26
CA ILE A 165 6.26 -3.17 -6.28
C ILE A 165 7.46 -3.68 -7.10
N PHE A 166 7.84 -4.95 -6.94
CA PHE A 166 8.97 -5.52 -7.69
C PHE A 166 8.71 -5.56 -9.20
N GLN A 167 7.46 -5.85 -9.61
CA GLN A 167 7.10 -5.82 -11.03
C GLN A 167 7.13 -4.39 -11.57
N ARG A 168 6.64 -3.42 -10.80
CA ARG A 168 6.73 -1.99 -11.12
C ARG A 168 8.17 -1.56 -11.34
N GLY A 169 9.09 -1.94 -10.44
CA GLY A 169 10.50 -1.60 -10.57
C GLY A 169 11.15 -2.19 -11.83
N LYS A 170 10.84 -3.45 -12.17
CA LYS A 170 11.32 -4.08 -13.42
C LYS A 170 10.81 -3.35 -14.66
N ILE A 171 9.53 -2.99 -14.69
CA ILE A 171 8.90 -2.28 -15.81
C ILE A 171 9.50 -0.88 -15.98
N ILE A 172 9.60 -0.09 -14.89
CA ILE A 172 10.20 1.25 -14.93
C ILE A 172 11.65 1.21 -15.42
N ASN A 173 12.44 0.23 -14.97
CA ASN A 173 13.82 0.10 -15.44
C ASN A 173 13.90 -0.29 -16.93
N GLY A 174 12.95 -1.10 -17.42
CA GLY A 174 12.81 -1.41 -18.83
C GLY A 174 12.46 -0.18 -19.66
N LEU A 175 11.47 0.60 -19.22
CA LEU A 175 11.09 1.87 -19.84
C LEU A 175 12.27 2.87 -19.82
N TYR A 176 13.04 2.92 -18.74
CA TYR A 176 14.19 3.80 -18.62
C TYR A 176 15.24 3.51 -19.71
N LYS A 177 15.54 2.23 -19.97
CA LYS A 177 16.46 1.83 -21.04
C LYS A 177 15.93 2.09 -22.46
N ALA A 178 14.62 2.20 -22.63
CA ALA A 178 14.00 2.41 -23.93
C ALA A 178 13.97 3.90 -24.33
N TYR A 179 13.87 4.79 -23.35
CA TYR A 179 13.73 6.24 -23.56
C TYR A 179 14.98 7.04 -23.16
N ASN A 180 16.06 6.38 -22.75
CA ASN A 180 17.31 7.00 -22.28
C ASN A 180 18.52 6.11 -22.55
#